data_AF-A0A8J6GS31-F1
#
_entry.id   AF-A0A8J6GS31-F1
#
_cell.length_a   1.000
_cell.length_b   1.000
_cell.length_c   1.000
_cell.angle_alpha   90.00
_cell.angle_beta   90.00
_cell.angle_gamma   90.00
#
_symmetry.space_group_name_H-M   'P 1'
#
loop_
_entity.id
_entity.type
_entity.pdbx_description
1 polymer ?
#
loop_
_entity_poly.entity_id
_entity_poly.type
_entity_poly.pdbx_seq_one_letter_code
_entity_poly.pdbx_strand_id
1 'polypeptide(L)'
;MAYPTVPCPLHVFEPRYRLMIRRSIQTGTKQFGMCVSDTQNSFADYGCMLQIRNVHFLPDGRSVVDTVGGKRFRVLKRGMKDGYCTADIEYLEDVKLQLPFLTSILSHLLIQENMGMRIRSLLVSQASQEPLTSGS
;
A
#
# COMPACT_ATOMS: atom_id res chain seq x y z
N MET A 1 4.74 -1.17 8.63
CA MET A 1 4.84 -1.81 7.30
C MET A 1 3.61 -2.69 7.13
N ALA A 2 3.00 -2.72 5.95
CA ALA A 2 1.84 -3.58 5.69
C ALA A 2 2.31 -4.88 5.02
N TYR A 3 1.72 -6.00 5.43
CA TYR A 3 2.04 -7.32 4.91
C TYR A 3 0.79 -7.93 4.26
N PRO A 4 0.94 -8.68 3.15
CA PRO A 4 -0.17 -9.42 2.55
C PRO A 4 -0.92 -10.23 3.60
N THR A 5 -2.25 -10.29 3.48
CA THR A 5 -3.22 -10.98 4.34
C THR A 5 -3.33 -10.51 5.79
N VAL A 6 -2.46 -9.61 6.25
CA VAL A 6 -2.45 -9.11 7.63
C VAL A 6 -3.38 -7.90 7.78
N PRO A 7 -4.28 -7.88 8.78
CA PRO A 7 -5.05 -6.68 9.14
C PRO A 7 -4.15 -5.51 9.53
N CYS A 8 -4.45 -4.33 9.01
CA CYS A 8 -3.71 -3.10 9.27
C CYS A 8 -4.69 -1.96 9.53
N PRO A 9 -5.15 -1.76 10.78
CA PRO A 9 -5.99 -0.63 11.14
C PRO A 9 -5.16 0.66 11.13
N LEU A 10 -5.70 1.73 10.54
CA LEU A 10 -5.01 3.00 10.37
C LEU A 10 -5.83 4.16 10.91
N HIS A 11 -5.19 5.03 11.69
CA HIS A 11 -5.78 6.30 12.07
C HIS A 11 -5.35 7.39 11.09
N VAL A 12 -6.28 7.87 10.28
CA VAL A 12 -6.07 8.88 9.25
C VAL A 12 -6.53 10.25 9.77
N PHE A 13 -5.55 11.07 10.14
CA PHE A 13 -5.80 12.41 10.70
C PHE A 13 -5.41 13.55 9.75
N GLU A 14 -4.42 13.36 8.86
CA GLU A 14 -3.99 14.43 7.96
C GLU A 14 -5.06 14.74 6.89
N PRO A 15 -5.40 16.03 6.64
CA PRO A 15 -6.43 16.43 5.67
C PRO A 15 -6.29 15.83 4.26
N ARG A 16 -5.06 15.76 3.74
CA ARG A 16 -4.78 15.18 2.41
C ARG A 16 -5.18 13.71 2.29
N TYR A 17 -4.96 12.91 3.33
CA TYR A 17 -5.30 11.49 3.33
C TYR A 17 -6.78 11.25 3.63
N ARG A 18 -7.42 12.13 4.40
CA ARG A 18 -8.88 12.12 4.58
C ARG A 18 -9.60 12.25 3.23
N LEU A 19 -9.12 13.14 2.35
CA LEU A 19 -9.62 13.29 0.98
C LEU A 19 -9.40 12.01 0.16
N MET A 20 -8.21 11.43 0.23
CA MET A 20 -7.87 10.18 -0.47
C MET A 20 -8.82 9.04 -0.07
N ILE A 21 -9.01 8.79 1.23
CA ILE A 21 -9.91 7.74 1.72
C ILE A 21 -11.34 7.96 1.24
N ARG A 22 -11.85 9.20 1.35
CA ARG A 22 -13.21 9.52 0.88
C ARG A 22 -13.38 9.20 -0.60
N ARG A 23 -12.40 9.56 -1.44
CA ARG A 23 -12.42 9.25 -2.88
C ARG A 23 -12.39 7.75 -3.13
N SER A 24 -11.49 7.00 -2.47
CA SER A 24 -11.42 5.54 -2.63
C SER A 24 -12.73 4.83 -2.27
N ILE A 25 -13.49 5.35 -1.30
CA ILE A 25 -14.83 4.84 -0.98
C ILE A 25 -15.84 5.25 -2.05
N GLN A 26 -15.87 6.52 -2.45
CA GLN A 26 -16.84 7.06 -3.41
C GLN A 26 -16.71 6.45 -4.81
N THR A 27 -15.49 6.22 -5.29
CA THR A 27 -15.24 5.57 -6.59
C THR A 27 -15.43 4.06 -6.55
N GLY A 28 -15.58 3.47 -5.35
CA GLY A 28 -15.77 2.03 -5.16
C GLY A 28 -14.49 1.19 -5.24
N THR A 29 -13.32 1.79 -5.50
CA THR A 29 -12.06 1.02 -5.56
C THR A 29 -11.70 0.42 -4.20
N LYS A 30 -12.00 1.14 -3.11
CA LYS A 30 -11.74 0.73 -1.72
C LYS A 30 -10.31 0.22 -1.49
N GLN A 31 -9.34 0.80 -2.19
CA GLN A 31 -7.94 0.36 -2.14
C GLN A 31 -7.00 1.56 -2.19
N PHE A 32 -5.81 1.39 -1.58
CA PHE A 32 -4.67 2.29 -1.70
C PHE A 32 -3.38 1.52 -1.39
N GLY A 33 -2.26 1.94 -1.96
CA GLY A 33 -0.93 1.40 -1.67
C GLY A 33 -0.34 1.96 -0.37
N MET A 34 0.48 1.16 0.29
CA MET A 34 1.27 1.57 1.45
C MET A 34 2.74 1.23 1.20
N CYS A 35 3.59 2.25 1.33
CA CYS A 35 5.03 2.13 1.21
C CYS A 35 5.71 2.58 2.50
N VAL A 36 6.92 2.07 2.74
CA VAL A 36 7.80 2.61 3.79
C VAL A 36 8.33 3.96 3.33
N SER A 37 8.43 4.92 4.25
CA SER A 37 9.03 6.22 3.97
C SER A 37 10.50 6.05 3.60
N ASP A 38 10.95 6.77 2.57
CA ASP A 38 12.35 6.81 2.13
C ASP A 38 12.79 8.28 2.11
N THR A 39 13.91 8.58 2.76
CA THR A 39 14.48 9.92 2.82
C THR A 39 14.98 10.41 1.46
N GLN A 40 15.36 9.51 0.55
CA GLN A 40 15.84 9.90 -0.78
C GLN A 40 14.71 10.02 -1.79
N ASN A 41 13.81 9.03 -1.83
CA ASN A 41 12.78 8.93 -2.88
C ASN A 41 11.36 9.24 -2.41
N SER A 42 11.19 9.91 -1.27
CA SER A 42 9.93 10.10 -0.52
C SER A 42 9.30 8.82 0.04
N PHE A 43 9.22 7.77 -0.77
CA PHE A 43 8.79 6.43 -0.37
C PHE A 43 9.52 5.34 -1.17
N ALA A 44 9.64 4.17 -0.56
CA ALA A 44 10.34 3.02 -1.11
C ALA A 44 9.76 2.55 -2.46
N ASP A 45 10.60 1.90 -3.28
CA ASP A 45 10.22 1.35 -4.59
C ASP A 45 9.22 0.20 -4.50
N TYR A 46 9.02 -0.38 -3.31
CA TYR A 46 8.13 -1.51 -3.09
C TYR A 46 7.12 -1.22 -1.99
N GLY A 47 5.92 -1.74 -2.17
CA GLY A 47 4.81 -1.56 -1.24
C GLY A 47 3.80 -2.70 -1.27
N CYS A 48 2.76 -2.56 -0.44
CA CYS A 48 1.64 -3.49 -0.37
C CYS A 48 0.34 -2.74 -0.66
N MET A 49 -0.52 -3.32 -1.49
CA MET A 49 -1.87 -2.83 -1.70
C MET A 49 -2.71 -3.12 -0.47
N LEU A 50 -3.35 -2.11 0.10
CA LEU A 50 -4.29 -2.28 1.20
C LEU A 50 -5.71 -2.21 0.68
N GLN A 51 -6.53 -3.19 1.07
CA GLN A 51 -7.96 -3.19 0.82
C GLN A 51 -8.70 -2.67 2.04
N ILE A 52 -9.53 -1.66 1.85
CA ILE A 52 -10.39 -1.09 2.89
C ILE A 52 -11.55 -2.06 3.16
N ARG A 53 -11.65 -2.52 4.40
CA ARG A 53 -12.76 -3.33 4.89
C ARG A 53 -13.85 -2.45 5.49
N ASN A 54 -13.46 -1.48 6.31
CA ASN A 54 -14.39 -0.56 6.95
C ASN A 54 -13.76 0.81 7.16
N VAL A 55 -14.60 1.84 7.29
CA VAL A 55 -14.19 3.19 7.64
C VAL A 55 -15.12 3.74 8.72
N HIS A 56 -14.55 4.14 9.83
CA HIS A 56 -15.22 4.86 10.90
C HIS A 56 -14.82 6.33 10.85
N PHE A 57 -15.74 7.19 10.43
CA PHE A 57 -15.53 8.64 10.44
C PHE A 57 -15.77 9.21 11.83
N LEU A 58 -14.87 10.09 12.27
CA LEU A 58 -14.95 10.78 13.55
C LEU A 58 -15.56 12.19 13.36
N PRO A 59 -16.18 12.78 14.40
CA PRO A 59 -16.86 14.08 14.30
C PRO A 59 -15.97 15.26 13.87
N ASP A 60 -14.67 15.19 14.16
CA ASP A 60 -13.65 16.16 13.71
C ASP A 60 -13.17 15.92 12.26
N GLY A 61 -13.75 14.91 11.62
CA GLY A 61 -13.50 14.49 10.25
C GLY A 61 -12.26 13.60 10.08
N ARG A 62 -11.56 13.22 11.16
CA ARG A 62 -10.58 12.12 11.12
C ARG A 62 -11.29 10.79 10.82
N SER A 63 -10.53 9.74 10.51
CA SER A 63 -11.12 8.41 10.30
C SER A 63 -10.22 7.30 10.82
N VAL A 64 -10.84 6.24 11.34
CA VAL A 64 -10.19 4.95 11.55
C VAL A 64 -10.57 4.06 10.38
N VAL A 65 -9.57 3.55 9.68
CA VAL A 65 -9.73 2.76 8.46
C VAL A 65 -9.21 1.37 8.73
N ASP A 66 -10.10 0.38 8.68
CA ASP A 66 -9.70 -1.02 8.77
C ASP A 66 -9.29 -1.50 7.39
N THR A 67 -8.06 -1.99 7.28
CA THR A 67 -7.56 -2.54 6.03
C THR A 67 -6.99 -3.94 6.19
N VAL A 68 -6.87 -4.65 5.08
CA VAL A 68 -6.15 -5.91 5.00
C VAL A 68 -5.13 -5.80 3.88
N GLY A 69 -3.91 -6.25 4.13
CA GLY A 69 -2.88 -6.30 3.11
C GLY A 69 -3.23 -7.26 1.99
N GLY A 70 -2.96 -6.83 0.77
CA GLY A 70 -3.18 -7.57 -0.46
C GLY A 70 -1.87 -7.78 -1.19
N LYS A 71 -1.91 -7.60 -2.51
CA LYS A 71 -0.77 -7.86 -3.39
C LYS A 71 0.39 -6.89 -3.13
N ARG A 72 1.61 -7.39 -3.28
CA ARG A 72 2.82 -6.56 -3.31
C ARG A 72 2.95 -5.89 -4.67
N PHE A 73 3.59 -4.73 -4.71
CA PHE A 73 3.83 -4.02 -5.95
C PHE A 73 5.21 -3.35 -5.97
N ARG A 74 5.68 -3.08 -7.19
CA ARG A 74 6.82 -2.22 -7.48
C ARG A 74 6.34 -0.91 -8.08
N VAL A 75 6.95 0.20 -7.66
CA VAL A 75 6.68 1.54 -8.17
C VAL A 75 7.40 1.72 -9.50
N LEU A 76 6.66 2.09 -10.54
CA LEU A 76 7.19 2.41 -11.86
C LEU A 76 7.45 3.90 -12.01
N LYS A 77 6.49 4.72 -11.54
CA LYS A 77 6.54 6.17 -11.62
C LYS A 77 5.91 6.79 -10.39
N ARG A 78 6.54 7.82 -9.84
CA ARG A 78 6.06 8.58 -8.69
C ARG A 78 5.35 9.86 -9.15
N GLY A 79 4.33 10.26 -8.41
CA GLY A 79 3.59 11.48 -8.65
C GLY A 79 2.98 12.03 -7.36
N MET A 80 2.22 13.10 -7.51
CA MET A 80 1.54 13.74 -6.41
C MET A 80 0.21 14.31 -6.90
N LYS A 81 -0.83 14.17 -6.09
CA LYS A 81 -2.17 14.70 -6.36
C LYS A 81 -2.75 15.23 -5.06
N ASP A 82 -3.21 16.47 -5.06
CA ASP A 82 -3.87 17.11 -3.91
C ASP A 82 -3.11 16.96 -2.58
N GLY A 83 -1.77 17.02 -2.65
CA GLY A 83 -0.86 16.96 -1.51
C GLY A 83 -0.51 15.56 -1.00
N TYR A 84 -1.04 14.48 -1.58
CA TYR A 84 -0.66 13.09 -1.28
C TYR A 84 0.07 12.43 -2.45
N CYS A 85 0.93 11.45 -2.14
CA CYS A 85 1.72 10.71 -3.13
C CYS A 85 0.82 9.78 -3.96
N THR A 86 1.12 9.69 -5.25
CA THR A 86 0.54 8.73 -6.19
C THR A 86 1.65 7.94 -6.87
N ALA A 87 1.33 6.76 -7.37
CA ALA A 87 2.28 5.96 -8.13
C ALA A 87 1.59 5.14 -9.22
N ASP A 88 2.27 5.06 -10.36
CA ASP A 88 2.04 3.98 -11.33
C ASP A 88 2.81 2.75 -10.83
N ILE A 89 2.17 1.59 -10.81
CA ILE A 89 2.73 0.39 -10.20
C ILE A 89 2.66 -0.82 -11.13
N GLU A 90 3.44 -1.83 -10.78
CA GLU A 90 3.37 -3.18 -11.30
C GLU A 90 3.18 -4.14 -10.13
N TYR A 91 2.18 -5.04 -10.21
CA TYR A 91 1.98 -6.05 -9.18
C TYR A 91 3.05 -7.13 -9.26
N LEU A 92 3.56 -7.55 -8.11
CA LEU A 92 4.45 -8.69 -8.02
C LEU A 92 3.63 -9.98 -7.96
N GLU A 93 4.02 -10.97 -8.76
CA GLU A 93 3.48 -12.31 -8.68
C GLU A 93 4.37 -13.19 -7.80
N ASP A 94 3.75 -13.94 -6.89
CA ASP A 94 4.48 -14.88 -6.04
C ASP A 94 4.85 -16.11 -6.88
N VAL A 95 6.15 -16.36 -7.01
CA VAL A 95 6.65 -17.59 -7.65
C VAL A 95 6.49 -18.74 -6.67
N LYS A 96 5.68 -19.75 -7.05
CA LYS A 96 5.59 -21.00 -6.30
C LYS A 96 6.91 -21.75 -6.43
N LEU A 97 7.71 -21.75 -5.38
CA LEU A 97 8.95 -22.52 -5.33
C LEU A 97 8.61 -24.01 -5.21
N GLN A 98 9.24 -24.82 -6.05
CA GLN A 98 9.19 -26.27 -5.90
C GLN A 98 10.02 -26.68 -4.67
N LEU A 99 9.57 -27.72 -3.95
CA LEU A 99 10.12 -28.22 -2.68
C LEU A 99 11.66 -28.30 -2.58
N PRO A 100 12.44 -28.63 -3.63
CA PRO A 100 13.90 -28.69 -3.53
C PRO A 100 14.57 -27.33 -3.28
N PHE A 101 13.92 -26.21 -3.60
CA PHE A 101 14.48 -24.87 -3.46
C PHE A 101 14.19 -24.22 -2.09
N LEU A 102 13.18 -24.70 -1.37
CA LEU A 102 12.73 -24.14 -0.09
C LEU A 102 13.75 -24.34 1.05
N THR A 103 14.44 -25.49 1.07
CA THR A 103 15.46 -25.81 2.08
C THR A 103 16.64 -24.84 2.05
N SER A 104 17.02 -24.35 0.86
CA SER A 104 18.15 -23.43 0.70
C SER A 104 17.83 -21.98 1.11
N ILE A 105 16.55 -21.59 1.11
CA ILE A 105 16.14 -20.22 1.45
C ILE A 105 15.86 -20.09 2.95
N LEU A 106 15.30 -21.13 3.56
CA LEU A 106 15.02 -21.17 5.00
C LEU A 106 16.29 -21.06 5.85
N SER A 107 17.41 -21.64 5.40
CA SER A 107 18.70 -21.51 6.07
C SER A 107 19.27 -20.09 6.05
N HIS A 108 18.94 -19.28 5.05
CA HIS A 108 19.39 -17.88 4.95
C HIS A 108 18.53 -16.88 5.75
N LEU A 109 17.23 -17.15 5.89
CA LEU A 109 16.28 -16.21 6.53
C LEU A 109 16.36 -16.19 8.07
N LEU A 110 16.71 -17.32 8.70
CA LEU A 110 16.84 -17.43 10.17
C LEU A 110 17.92 -16.51 10.77
N ILE A 111 18.79 -15.92 9.95
CA ILE A 111 19.88 -15.04 10.39
C ILE A 111 19.40 -13.58 10.58
N GLN A 112 18.24 -13.18 10.04
CA GLN A 112 17.86 -11.76 9.90
C GLN A 112 16.85 -11.23 10.93
N GLU A 113 16.25 -12.06 11.81
CA GLU A 113 15.07 -11.65 12.60
C GLU A 113 15.34 -10.79 13.87
N ASN A 114 16.56 -10.31 14.13
CA ASN A 114 16.88 -9.74 15.45
C ASN A 114 17.01 -8.20 15.55
N MET A 115 16.15 -7.39 14.88
CA MET A 115 16.15 -5.94 15.10
C MET A 115 14.73 -5.34 15.06
N GLY A 116 14.23 -4.95 16.25
CA GLY A 116 12.94 -4.29 16.45
C GLY A 116 12.84 -2.93 15.78
N MET A 117 11.63 -2.55 15.33
CA MET A 117 11.43 -1.29 14.61
C MET A 117 10.07 -0.63 14.93
N ARG A 118 10.11 0.60 15.46
CA ARG A 118 9.00 1.57 15.45
C ARG A 118 9.03 2.29 14.09
N ILE A 119 7.95 2.29 13.30
CA ILE A 119 7.94 2.95 11.97
C ILE A 119 6.62 3.69 11.69
N ARG A 120 6.75 4.94 11.21
CA ARG A 120 5.68 5.81 10.67
C ARG A 120 5.41 5.45 9.19
N SER A 121 4.17 5.18 8.80
CA SER A 121 3.78 4.75 7.43
C SER A 121 3.14 5.86 6.60
N LEU A 122 3.42 5.89 5.29
CA LEU A 122 2.83 6.82 4.31
C LEU A 122 1.85 6.08 3.38
N LEU A 123 0.71 6.72 3.07
CA LEU A 123 -0.33 6.17 2.18
C LEU A 123 -0.19 6.72 0.75
N VAL A 124 -0.30 5.86 -0.25
CA VAL A 124 -0.16 6.15 -1.69
C VAL A 124 -1.41 5.70 -2.43
N SER A 125 -2.12 6.58 -3.14
CA SER A 125 -3.29 6.14 -3.93
C SER A 125 -2.84 5.54 -5.27
N GLN A 126 -3.46 4.43 -5.69
CA GLN A 126 -3.43 3.97 -7.08
C GLN A 126 -4.11 5.01 -7.97
N ALA A 127 -3.52 5.33 -9.12
CA ALA A 127 -4.24 5.89 -10.25
C ALA A 127 -4.73 4.71 -11.10
N SER A 128 -6.05 4.54 -11.20
CA SER A 128 -6.62 3.65 -12.21
C SER A 128 -6.21 4.20 -13.59
N GLN A 129 -5.57 3.38 -14.41
CA GLN A 129 -5.49 3.64 -15.84
C GLN A 129 -6.93 3.64 -16.38
N GLU A 130 -7.38 4.78 -16.92
CA GLU A 130 -8.56 4.78 -17.80
C GLU A 130 -8.21 4.00 -19.07
N PRO A 131 -9.09 3.12 -19.58
CA PRO A 131 -8.88 2.52 -20.89
C PRO A 131 -9.03 3.62 -21.95
N LEU A 132 -7.99 3.77 -22.78
CA LEU A 132 -8.08 4.47 -24.07
C LEU A 132 -9.20 3.80 -24.89
N THR A 133 -10.38 4.42 -24.92
CA THR A 133 -11.36 4.15 -25.97
C THR A 133 -11.04 5.08 -27.12
N SER A 134 -10.30 4.53 -28.07
CA SER A 134 -10.09 5.10 -29.40
C SER A 134 -11.40 5.05 -30.21
N GLY A 135 -11.81 6.20 -30.73
CA GLY A 135 -12.51 6.34 -32.01
C GLY A 135 -13.97 5.93 -32.07
N SER A 136 -14.87 6.88 -32.32
CA SER A 136 -15.22 7.32 -33.69
C SER A 136 -15.84 8.71 -33.64
#